data_AF-A0A0R3VXV7-F1
#
_entry.id   AF-A0A0R3VXV7-F1
#
_cell.length_a   1.000
_cell.length_b   1.000
_cell.length_c   1.000
_cell.angle_alpha   90.00
_cell.angle_beta   90.00
_cell.angle_gamma   90.00
#
_symmetry.space_group_name_H-M   'P 1'
#
loop_
_entity.id
_entity.type
_entity.pdbx_description
1 polymer ?
#
loop_
_entity_poly.entity_id
_entity_poly.type
_entity_poly.pdbx_seq_one_letter_code
_entity_poly.pdbx_strand_id
1 'polypeptide(L)'
;MKGRGSRLQVPKAILSQVDDRMEERDPSAIHIMQMIMGSKSPRFQMVFLKSLLLHHFEKGEPNPAPIHLHFLTDNATRFIVEGILESWRLNQIRLTFYPAEPIQAKIGWMKSKHSATKVATMKMYLPEILNSTVAKVLLLDSDAVFMTDVVELWRHFDRFGRYQALASPTSEE
;
A
#
# COMPACT_ATOMS: atom_id res chain seq x y z
N MET A 1 -27.98 -25.94 -19.21
CA MET A 1 -27.14 -24.73 -19.39
C MET A 1 -27.33 -23.80 -18.21
N LYS A 2 -26.30 -23.59 -17.39
CA LYS A 2 -26.17 -22.45 -16.46
C LYS A 2 -24.69 -22.31 -16.12
N GLY A 3 -24.08 -21.23 -16.63
CA GLY A 3 -22.65 -20.96 -16.53
C GLY A 3 -22.22 -20.76 -15.08
N ARG A 4 -21.28 -21.59 -14.63
CA ARG A 4 -20.45 -21.29 -13.47
C ARG A 4 -19.62 -20.07 -13.84
N GLY A 5 -19.81 -18.97 -13.11
CA GLY A 5 -18.90 -17.84 -13.17
C GLY A 5 -17.48 -18.34 -12.94
N SER A 6 -16.64 -18.22 -13.98
CA SER A 6 -15.22 -18.47 -13.90
C SER A 6 -14.63 -17.48 -12.92
N ARG A 7 -14.40 -17.92 -11.67
CA ARG A 7 -13.38 -17.31 -10.82
C ARG A 7 -12.12 -17.18 -11.68
N LEU A 8 -11.58 -15.98 -11.81
CA LEU A 8 -10.23 -15.80 -12.37
C LEU A 8 -9.32 -16.78 -11.64
N GLN A 9 -8.88 -17.81 -12.36
CA GLN A 9 -7.86 -18.72 -11.86
C GLN A 9 -6.54 -18.03 -12.16
N VAL A 10 -5.96 -17.43 -11.13
CA VAL A 10 -4.61 -16.89 -11.18
C VAL A 10 -3.67 -18.04 -11.58
N PRO A 11 -2.84 -17.88 -12.63
CA PRO A 11 -1.97 -18.94 -13.12
C PRO A 11 -1.07 -19.53 -12.02
N LYS A 12 -1.01 -20.87 -11.96
CA LYS A 12 -0.21 -21.66 -10.99
C LYS A 12 1.30 -21.36 -10.98
N ALA A 13 1.81 -20.61 -11.95
CA ALA A 13 3.23 -20.26 -12.06
C ALA A 13 3.65 -19.11 -11.11
N ILE A 14 2.71 -18.48 -10.40
CA ILE A 14 2.94 -17.36 -9.48
C ILE A 14 2.79 -17.84 -8.03
N LEU A 15 3.60 -18.81 -7.61
CA LEU A 15 3.50 -19.38 -6.26
C LEU A 15 4.88 -19.59 -5.65
N SER A 16 5.49 -18.51 -5.15
CA SER A 16 6.64 -18.63 -4.24
C SER A 16 6.75 -17.40 -3.33
N GLN A 17 6.16 -17.53 -2.13
CA GLN A 17 6.52 -16.82 -0.90
C GLN A 17 6.45 -15.27 -1.00
N VAL A 18 6.45 -14.58 0.14
CA VAL A 18 6.82 -13.15 0.11
C VAL A 18 8.16 -13.08 -0.63
N ASP A 19 8.33 -12.16 -1.58
CA ASP A 19 9.56 -12.13 -2.39
C ASP A 19 10.75 -11.70 -1.51
N ASP A 20 11.35 -12.68 -0.82
CA ASP A 20 12.53 -12.51 0.02
C ASP A 20 13.76 -12.10 -0.79
N ARG A 21 13.68 -12.11 -2.13
CA ARG A 21 14.75 -11.69 -3.05
C ARG A 21 14.67 -10.23 -3.44
N MET A 22 13.51 -9.58 -3.28
CA MET A 22 13.36 -8.15 -3.54
C MET A 22 14.02 -7.39 -2.38
N GLU A 23 15.13 -6.69 -2.63
CA GLU A 23 15.79 -5.89 -1.60
C GLU A 23 14.87 -4.74 -1.12
N GLU A 24 15.07 -4.28 0.13
CA GLU A 24 14.34 -3.12 0.68
C GLU A 24 14.49 -1.85 -0.16
N ARG A 25 15.52 -1.81 -1.02
CA ARG A 25 15.92 -0.65 -1.82
C ARG A 25 15.91 -0.94 -3.32
N ASP A 26 15.14 -1.91 -3.77
CA ASP A 26 15.04 -2.20 -5.20
C ASP A 26 14.63 -0.92 -5.97
N PRO A 27 15.53 -0.33 -6.79
CA PRO A 27 15.26 0.94 -7.46
C PRO A 27 14.21 0.81 -8.57
N SER A 28 13.89 -0.42 -8.98
CA SER A 28 12.83 -0.69 -9.95
C SER A 28 11.45 -0.79 -9.31
N ALA A 29 11.38 -0.80 -7.98
CA ALA A 29 10.15 -0.98 -7.24
C ALA A 29 9.24 0.25 -7.25
N ILE A 30 7.93 -0.02 -7.32
CA ILE A 30 6.90 0.96 -7.00
C ILE A 30 6.62 0.88 -5.50
N HIS A 31 7.04 1.91 -4.77
CA HIS A 31 6.80 2.01 -3.34
C HIS A 31 5.43 2.64 -3.08
N ILE A 32 4.58 1.94 -2.35
CA ILE A 32 3.25 2.42 -1.94
C ILE A 32 3.17 2.34 -0.42
N MET A 33 2.78 3.43 0.22
CA MET A 33 2.57 3.51 1.66
C MET A 33 1.09 3.67 1.98
N GLN A 34 0.61 2.90 2.96
CA GLN A 34 -0.74 3.03 3.51
C GLN A 34 -0.71 3.08 5.04
N MET A 35 -1.65 3.81 5.61
CA MET A 35 -1.88 3.83 7.07
C MET A 35 -3.17 3.09 7.36
N ILE A 36 -3.08 1.96 8.05
CA ILE A 36 -4.22 1.07 8.29
C ILE A 36 -4.30 0.84 9.79
N MET A 37 -5.32 1.43 10.41
CA MET A 37 -5.44 1.45 11.87
C MET A 37 -6.87 1.14 12.32
N GLY A 38 -6.98 0.35 13.38
CA GLY A 38 -8.25 -0.11 13.93
C GLY A 38 -8.83 -1.31 13.18
N SER A 39 -9.47 -2.21 13.94
CA SER A 39 -9.90 -3.55 13.50
C SER A 39 -10.90 -3.60 12.33
N LYS A 40 -11.56 -2.49 11.99
CA LYS A 40 -12.49 -2.40 10.85
C LYS A 40 -11.85 -1.90 9.56
N SER A 41 -10.67 -1.29 9.65
CA SER A 41 -9.96 -0.72 8.51
C SER A 41 -9.54 -1.71 7.41
N PRO A 42 -9.28 -3.01 7.67
CA PRO A 42 -8.88 -3.94 6.61
C PRO A 42 -9.99 -4.26 5.58
N ARG A 43 -11.23 -3.85 5.82
CA ARG A 43 -12.36 -4.12 4.91
C ARG A 43 -12.14 -3.53 3.52
N PHE A 44 -11.61 -2.31 3.45
CA PHE A 44 -11.33 -1.63 2.20
C PHE A 44 -10.03 -2.11 1.56
N GLN A 45 -9.08 -2.55 2.39
CA GLN A 45 -7.78 -3.05 1.95
C GLN A 45 -7.90 -4.19 0.93
N MET A 46 -8.92 -5.04 1.09
CA MET A 46 -9.23 -6.12 0.15
C MET A 46 -9.53 -5.63 -1.26
N VAL A 47 -10.29 -4.55 -1.38
CA VAL A 47 -10.68 -3.97 -2.67
C VAL A 47 -9.47 -3.27 -3.28
N PHE A 48 -8.75 -2.48 -2.49
CA PHE A 48 -7.50 -1.84 -2.89
C PHE A 48 -6.54 -2.87 -3.49
N LEU A 49 -6.17 -3.91 -2.73
CA LEU A 49 -5.21 -4.92 -3.16
C LEU A 49 -5.68 -5.63 -4.42
N LYS A 50 -6.93 -6.08 -4.49
CA LYS A 50 -7.44 -6.76 -5.68
C LYS A 50 -7.40 -5.88 -6.92
N SER A 51 -7.79 -4.61 -6.79
CA SER A 51 -7.76 -3.66 -7.91
C SER A 51 -6.33 -3.39 -8.37
N LEU A 52 -5.39 -3.18 -7.44
CA LEU A 52 -3.97 -3.00 -7.72
C LEU A 52 -3.40 -4.22 -8.47
N LEU A 53 -3.60 -5.42 -7.91
CA LEU A 53 -3.07 -6.66 -8.48
C LEU A 53 -3.61 -6.92 -9.89
N LEU A 54 -4.92 -6.78 -10.07
CA LEU A 54 -5.58 -6.98 -11.36
C LEU A 54 -5.06 -6.01 -12.42
N HIS A 55 -4.97 -4.72 -12.07
CA HIS A 55 -4.63 -3.70 -13.06
C HIS A 55 -3.15 -3.59 -13.35
N HIS A 56 -2.29 -3.94 -12.38
CA HIS A 56 -0.84 -3.89 -12.56
C HIS A 56 -0.25 -5.20 -13.11
N PHE A 57 -0.58 -6.35 -12.52
CA PHE A 57 0.05 -7.62 -12.91
C PHE A 57 -0.70 -8.38 -14.00
N GLU A 58 -2.03 -8.29 -14.07
CA GLU A 58 -2.81 -9.04 -15.07
C GLU A 58 -3.13 -8.23 -16.33
N LYS A 59 -3.49 -6.94 -16.16
CA LYS A 59 -3.88 -6.04 -17.27
C LYS A 59 -2.80 -5.03 -17.67
N GLY A 60 -1.75 -4.92 -16.86
CA GLY A 60 -0.69 -3.93 -17.04
C GLY A 60 0.33 -4.35 -18.10
N GLU A 61 1.52 -3.78 -18.00
CA GLU A 61 2.61 -4.08 -18.94
C GLU A 61 3.12 -5.53 -18.80
N PRO A 62 3.66 -6.16 -19.89
CA PRO A 62 4.05 -7.57 -19.87
C PRO A 62 5.13 -7.96 -18.84
N ASN A 63 5.93 -6.98 -18.40
CA ASN A 63 6.96 -7.14 -17.37
C ASN A 63 6.70 -6.10 -16.26
N PRO A 64 5.71 -6.34 -15.40
CA PRO A 64 5.32 -5.37 -14.38
C PRO A 64 6.46 -5.16 -13.39
N ALA A 65 6.63 -3.90 -12.99
CA ALA A 65 7.59 -3.53 -11.95
C ALA A 65 7.21 -4.19 -10.61
N PRO A 66 8.17 -4.58 -9.77
CA PRO A 66 7.81 -5.10 -8.45
C PRO A 66 7.18 -4.01 -7.58
N ILE A 67 6.31 -4.40 -6.65
CA ILE A 67 5.63 -3.47 -5.73
C ILE A 67 6.16 -3.69 -4.31
N HIS A 68 6.55 -2.61 -3.65
CA HIS A 68 6.85 -2.62 -2.21
C HIS A 68 5.73 -1.91 -1.45
N LEU A 69 4.92 -2.69 -0.72
CA LEU A 69 3.86 -2.18 0.15
C LEU A 69 4.40 -1.91 1.55
N HIS A 70 4.35 -0.65 1.94
CA HIS A 70 4.68 -0.16 3.27
C HIS A 70 3.38 0.08 4.04
N PHE A 71 3.29 -0.44 5.26
CA PHE A 71 2.11 -0.34 6.11
C PHE A 71 2.46 0.24 7.46
N LEU A 72 1.86 1.38 7.82
CA LEU A 72 1.83 1.85 9.21
C LEU A 72 0.59 1.25 9.89
N THR A 73 0.80 0.42 10.89
CA THR A 73 -0.29 -0.32 11.55
C THR A 73 -0.09 -0.38 13.06
N ASP A 74 -1.19 -0.41 13.81
CA ASP A 74 -1.16 -0.94 15.18
C ASP A 74 -0.95 -2.47 15.16
N ASN A 75 -0.48 -3.02 16.28
CA ASN A 75 -0.16 -4.45 16.37
C ASN A 75 -1.33 -5.37 15.98
N ALA A 76 -2.56 -5.05 16.39
CA ALA A 76 -3.73 -5.89 16.08
C ALA A 76 -4.06 -5.89 14.58
N THR A 77 -3.94 -4.73 13.93
CA THR A 77 -4.21 -4.56 12.50
C THR A 77 -3.14 -5.20 11.65
N ARG A 78 -1.87 -5.15 12.10
CA ARG A 78 -0.75 -5.87 11.48
C ARG A 78 -1.10 -7.36 11.30
N PHE A 79 -1.44 -8.04 12.39
CA PHE A 79 -1.74 -9.48 12.35
C PHE A 79 -2.83 -9.84 11.34
N ILE A 80 -3.85 -8.98 11.20
CA ILE A 80 -4.95 -9.20 10.24
C ILE A 80 -4.45 -9.02 8.80
N VAL A 81 -3.75 -7.92 8.50
CA VAL A 81 -3.29 -7.59 7.14
C VAL A 81 -2.19 -8.56 6.69
N GLU A 82 -1.24 -8.88 7.56
CA GLU A 82 -0.17 -9.85 7.34
C GLU A 82 -0.76 -11.23 7.03
N GLY A 83 -1.69 -11.73 7.87
CA GLY A 83 -2.34 -13.03 7.64
C GLY A 83 -3.16 -13.09 6.34
N ILE A 84 -3.81 -12.00 5.92
CA ILE A 84 -4.52 -11.93 4.63
C ILE A 84 -3.51 -12.04 3.48
N LEU A 85 -2.45 -11.24 3.51
CA LEU A 85 -1.48 -11.15 2.40
C LEU A 85 -0.63 -12.42 2.28
N GLU A 86 -0.18 -12.98 3.39
CA GLU A 86 0.55 -14.27 3.41
C GLU A 86 -0.29 -15.40 2.80
N SER A 87 -1.62 -15.38 3.02
CA SER A 87 -2.51 -16.39 2.46
C SER A 87 -2.60 -16.34 0.92
N TRP A 88 -2.20 -15.24 0.28
CA TRP A 88 -2.31 -15.06 -1.17
C TRP A 88 -1.06 -15.44 -1.94
N ARG A 89 0.09 -15.63 -1.26
CA ARG A 89 1.36 -16.09 -1.86
C ARG A 89 1.76 -15.29 -3.10
N LEU A 90 1.77 -13.96 -2.96
CA LEU A 90 2.00 -13.01 -4.05
C LEU A 90 3.49 -12.95 -4.43
N ASN A 91 3.82 -13.07 -5.72
CA ASN A 91 5.17 -12.83 -6.23
C ASN A 91 5.34 -11.35 -6.64
N GLN A 92 6.59 -10.87 -6.72
CA GLN A 92 6.93 -9.48 -7.08
C GLN A 92 6.33 -8.43 -6.13
N ILE A 93 5.97 -8.85 -4.91
CA ILE A 93 5.44 -7.98 -3.87
C ILE A 93 6.21 -8.19 -2.59
N ARG A 94 6.78 -7.08 -2.09
CA ARG A 94 7.40 -7.01 -0.77
C ARG A 94 6.50 -6.27 0.19
N LEU A 95 6.42 -6.74 1.44
CA LEU A 95 5.64 -6.13 2.50
C LEU A 95 6.58 -5.60 3.58
N THR A 96 6.30 -4.43 4.14
CA THR A 96 7.02 -3.91 5.31
C THR A 96 6.05 -3.21 6.24
N PHE A 97 6.03 -3.65 7.50
CA PHE A 97 5.14 -3.13 8.53
C PHE A 97 5.92 -2.26 9.51
N TYR A 98 5.40 -1.06 9.76
CA TYR A 98 5.93 -0.10 10.70
C TYR A 98 4.96 0.02 11.88
N PRO A 99 5.45 -0.04 13.14
CA PRO A 99 4.60 0.14 14.31
C PRO A 99 4.09 1.59 14.37
N ALA A 100 2.79 1.76 14.56
CA ALA A 100 2.18 3.09 14.67
C ALA A 100 2.38 3.72 16.06
N GLU A 101 2.62 2.91 17.09
CA GLU A 101 2.66 3.30 18.49
C GLU A 101 3.66 4.43 18.78
N PRO A 102 4.90 4.43 18.23
CA PRO A 102 5.85 5.55 18.42
C PRO A 102 5.33 6.88 17.87
N ILE A 103 4.69 6.86 16.70
CA ILE A 103 4.14 8.07 16.08
C ILE A 103 2.88 8.53 16.83
N GLN A 104 2.03 7.59 17.25
CA GLN A 104 0.87 7.88 18.09
C GLN A 104 1.27 8.59 19.39
N ALA A 105 2.36 8.15 20.04
CA ALA A 105 2.88 8.80 21.24
C ALA A 105 3.30 10.25 20.96
N LYS A 106 3.98 10.51 19.82
CA LYS A 106 4.39 11.87 19.41
C LYS A 106 3.23 12.81 19.16
N ILE A 107 2.10 12.30 18.67
CA ILE A 107 0.89 13.10 18.41
C ILE A 107 -0.10 13.08 19.58
N GLY A 108 0.25 12.46 20.71
CA GLY A 108 -0.62 12.30 21.87
C GLY A 108 -1.03 13.62 22.54
N TRP A 109 -0.28 14.70 22.30
CA TRP A 109 -0.64 16.05 22.76
C TRP A 109 -1.85 16.64 22.04
N MET A 110 -2.25 16.09 20.89
CA MET A 110 -3.37 16.61 20.12
C MET A 110 -4.70 16.34 20.83
N LYS A 111 -5.50 17.41 20.99
CA LYS A 111 -6.81 17.34 21.65
C LYS A 111 -7.91 16.70 20.80
N SER A 112 -7.68 16.50 19.49
CA SER A 112 -8.70 15.94 18.60
C SER A 112 -9.02 14.49 18.97
N LYS A 113 -10.31 14.22 19.15
CA LYS A 113 -10.83 12.86 19.32
C LYS A 113 -11.12 12.17 17.98
N HIS A 114 -11.13 12.92 16.88
CA HIS A 114 -11.47 12.39 15.56
C HIS A 114 -10.29 11.58 15.00
N SER A 115 -10.56 10.33 14.59
CA SER A 115 -9.53 9.42 14.07
C SER A 115 -8.89 9.95 12.79
N ALA A 116 -9.66 10.61 11.91
CA ALA A 116 -9.11 11.15 10.66
C ALA A 116 -8.05 12.23 10.91
N THR A 117 -8.24 13.10 11.91
CA THR A 117 -7.23 14.10 12.28
C THR A 117 -5.92 13.45 12.72
N LYS A 118 -6.02 12.37 13.50
CA LYS A 118 -4.84 11.63 13.96
C LYS A 118 -4.13 10.96 12.78
N VAL A 119 -4.86 10.29 11.90
CA VAL A 119 -4.30 9.63 10.71
C VAL A 119 -3.66 10.64 9.77
N ALA A 120 -4.33 11.75 9.45
CA ALA A 120 -3.79 12.83 8.65
C ALA A 120 -2.50 13.42 9.27
N THR A 121 -2.43 13.53 10.59
CA THR A 121 -1.21 13.99 11.26
C THR A 121 -0.09 12.95 11.17
N MET A 122 -0.40 11.66 11.33
CA MET A 122 0.59 10.59 11.16
C MET A 122 1.17 10.57 9.74
N LYS A 123 0.38 10.89 8.71
CA LYS A 123 0.85 11.07 7.32
C LYS A 123 1.99 12.08 7.20
N MET A 124 2.05 13.09 8.07
CA MET A 124 3.13 14.09 8.07
C MET A 124 4.47 13.54 8.59
N TYR A 125 4.46 12.42 9.31
CA TYR A 125 5.68 11.74 9.77
C TYR A 125 6.24 10.75 8.74
N LEU A 126 5.72 10.73 7.51
CA LEU A 126 6.15 9.82 6.45
C LEU A 126 7.68 9.78 6.23
N PRO A 127 8.42 10.92 6.19
CA PRO A 127 9.86 10.90 6.02
C PRO A 127 10.60 10.23 7.19
N GLU A 128 10.05 10.32 8.40
CA GLU A 128 10.60 9.66 9.58
C GLU A 128 10.32 8.15 9.55
N ILE A 129 9.11 7.76 9.12
CA ILE A 129 8.68 6.35 9.08
C ILE A 129 9.48 5.56 8.03
N LEU A 130 9.61 6.09 6.81
CA LEU A 130 10.27 5.38 5.71
C LEU A 130 11.79 5.48 5.75
N ASN A 131 12.34 6.30 6.64
CA ASN A 131 13.75 6.67 6.69
C ASN A 131 14.24 7.34 5.40
N SER A 132 15.48 7.86 5.36
CA SER A 132 16.05 8.53 4.18
C SER A 132 16.36 7.60 3.00
N THR A 133 15.90 6.34 3.03
CA THR A 133 16.24 5.28 2.09
C THR A 133 15.24 5.11 0.95
N VAL A 134 14.00 5.58 1.11
CA VAL A 134 12.97 5.58 0.06
C VAL A 134 12.92 6.95 -0.60
N ALA A 135 13.36 7.04 -1.86
CA ALA A 135 13.45 8.32 -2.57
C ALA A 135 12.09 8.83 -3.09
N LYS A 136 11.17 7.93 -3.44
CA LYS A 136 9.85 8.21 -3.98
C LYS A 136 8.84 7.22 -3.39
N VAL A 137 7.65 7.68 -3.06
CA VAL A 137 6.59 6.81 -2.51
C VAL A 137 5.21 7.36 -2.83
N LEU A 138 4.27 6.48 -3.18
CA LEU A 138 2.86 6.80 -3.31
C LEU A 138 2.17 6.60 -1.96
N LEU A 139 1.76 7.69 -1.31
CA LEU A 139 0.93 7.62 -0.10
C LEU A 139 -0.54 7.56 -0.52
N LEU A 140 -1.18 6.41 -0.34
CA LEU A 140 -2.56 6.17 -0.76
C LEU A 140 -3.45 5.77 0.42
N ASP A 141 -4.73 6.13 0.34
CA ASP A 141 -5.73 5.63 1.29
C ASP A 141 -6.10 4.18 1.00
N SER A 142 -6.63 3.48 2.02
CA SER A 142 -6.99 2.06 1.91
C SER A 142 -8.30 1.80 1.16
N ASP A 143 -9.07 2.86 0.88
CA ASP A 143 -10.29 2.86 0.10
C ASP A 143 -10.08 3.31 -1.36
N ALA A 144 -8.84 3.61 -1.76
CA ALA A 144 -8.50 3.86 -3.15
C ALA A 144 -8.73 2.60 -4.01
N VAL A 145 -9.16 2.81 -5.25
CA VAL A 145 -9.40 1.73 -6.23
C VAL A 145 -8.67 2.06 -7.52
N PHE A 146 -7.86 1.12 -8.00
CA PHE A 146 -7.17 1.25 -9.27
C PHE A 146 -8.09 0.85 -10.42
N MET A 147 -8.20 1.73 -11.41
CA MET A 147 -8.91 1.47 -12.67
C MET A 147 -7.94 1.28 -13.85
N THR A 148 -6.66 1.63 -13.65
CA THR A 148 -5.55 1.48 -14.60
C THR A 148 -4.28 1.04 -13.86
N ASP A 149 -3.21 0.77 -14.61
CA ASP A 149 -1.92 0.36 -14.06
C ASP A 149 -1.31 1.48 -13.18
N VAL A 150 -0.89 1.15 -11.96
CA VAL A 150 -0.22 2.07 -11.02
C VAL A 150 1.07 2.67 -11.58
N VAL A 151 1.72 2.01 -12.55
CA VAL A 151 2.90 2.53 -13.24
C VAL A 151 2.62 3.88 -13.88
N GLU A 152 1.40 4.10 -14.39
CA GLU A 152 1.00 5.38 -14.98
C GLU A 152 1.15 6.49 -13.95
N LEU A 153 0.66 6.29 -12.72
CA LEU A 153 0.79 7.23 -11.62
C LEU A 153 2.25 7.38 -11.19
N TRP A 154 3.00 6.27 -11.11
CA TRP A 154 4.42 6.28 -10.72
C TRP A 154 5.29 7.13 -11.65
N ARG A 155 5.03 7.08 -12.97
CA ARG A 155 5.75 7.88 -13.99
C ARG A 155 5.59 9.39 -13.82
N HIS A 156 4.58 9.87 -13.08
CA HIS A 156 4.46 11.30 -12.80
C HIS A 156 5.65 11.85 -12.01
N PHE A 157 6.30 11.01 -11.20
CA PHE A 157 7.50 11.43 -10.47
C PHE A 157 8.66 11.83 -11.37
N ASP A 158 8.72 11.35 -12.62
CA ASP A 158 9.79 11.73 -13.56
C ASP A 158 9.71 13.19 -13.98
N ARG A 159 8.55 13.82 -13.76
CA ARG A 159 8.32 15.25 -13.96
C ARG A 159 8.48 16.07 -12.67
N PHE A 160 8.75 15.43 -11.54
CA PHE A 160 8.84 16.09 -10.25
C PHE A 160 10.26 16.58 -10.00
N GLY A 161 10.39 17.82 -9.53
CA GLY A 161 11.60 18.35 -8.92
C GLY A 161 11.78 17.85 -7.48
N ARG A 162 12.90 18.23 -6.85
CA ARG A 162 13.33 17.74 -5.52
C ARG A 162 12.32 17.89 -4.37
N TYR A 163 11.37 18.81 -4.47
CA TYR A 163 10.44 19.16 -3.38
C TYR A 163 8.96 19.13 -3.82
N GLN A 164 8.64 18.32 -4.83
CA GLN A 164 7.27 18.21 -5.31
C GLN A 164 6.60 16.95 -4.76
N ALA A 165 5.36 17.10 -4.32
CA ALA A 165 4.48 16.03 -3.88
C ALA A 165 3.12 16.19 -4.57
N LEU A 166 2.47 15.07 -4.88
CA LEU A 166 1.07 15.05 -5.29
C LEU A 166 0.25 14.64 -4.08
N ALA A 167 -0.75 15.44 -3.73
CA ALA A 167 -1.75 15.05 -2.75
C ALA A 167 -3.13 15.37 -3.31
N SER A 168 -4.05 14.40 -3.27
CA SER A 168 -5.46 14.69 -3.48
C SER A 168 -6.05 15.11 -2.13
N PRO A 169 -6.67 16.30 -2.00
CA PRO A 169 -7.42 16.61 -0.80
C PRO A 169 -8.63 15.66 -0.74
N THR A 170 -8.68 14.82 0.29
CA THR A 170 -9.92 14.14 0.65
C THR A 170 -10.82 15.18 1.32
N SER A 171 -11.83 15.65 0.60
CA SER A 171 -12.98 16.30 1.24
C SER A 171 -13.83 15.18 1.85
N GLU A 172 -13.78 15.03 3.17
CA GLU A 172 -14.86 14.35 3.89
C GLU A 172 -16.08 15.29 3.85
N GLU A 173 -17.14 14.89 3.15
CA GLU A 173 -18.52 15.37 3.41
C GLU A 173 -19.08 14.67 4.65
#